data_AF-A0A5Q4SGG0-F1
#
_entry.id   AF-A0A5Q4SGG0-F1
#
_cell.length_a   1.000
_cell.length_b   1.000
_cell.length_c   1.000
_cell.angle_alpha   90.00
_cell.angle_beta   90.00
_cell.angle_gamma   90.00
#
_symmetry.space_group_name_H-M   'P 1'
#
loop_
_entity.id
_entity.type
_entity.pdbx_description
1 polymer ?
#
loop_
_entity_poly.entity_id
_entity_poly.type
_entity_poly.pdbx_seq_one_letter_code
_entity_poly.pdbx_strand_id
1 'polypeptide(L)'
;MSDLAIAPTAGRPRQIVAAARALLEAEGPEALTMRRLADRVGVKAPSLYKHFPDKSSVVAALAAEMLRETAGVLTAAEAAAPGSFSALATAYRAYALAHPHLYLLTMGRALPAGGAADAAAAPLFRAAGGDEDRARAAWAFAHGMVVLELNGRFPPGADLSAAWEAGIAAFTPGPAG
;
A
#
# COMPACT_ATOMS: atom_id res chain seq x y z
N MET A 1 24.99 -22.11 -26.85
CA MET A 1 25.79 -21.24 -25.96
C MET A 1 25.04 -19.95 -25.73
N SER A 2 24.30 -19.89 -24.63
CA SER A 2 24.27 -18.77 -23.68
C SER A 2 23.08 -18.99 -22.78
N ASP A 3 23.37 -19.77 -21.75
CA ASP A 3 22.58 -20.01 -20.56
C ASP A 3 22.52 -18.68 -19.79
N LEU A 4 21.38 -17.98 -19.85
CA LEU A 4 21.16 -16.84 -18.96
C LEU A 4 20.76 -17.42 -17.59
N ALA A 5 21.80 -17.64 -16.78
CA ALA A 5 21.70 -17.96 -15.38
C ALA A 5 20.71 -17.00 -14.68
N ILE A 6 19.58 -17.54 -14.23
CA ILE A 6 18.72 -16.87 -13.27
C ILE A 6 19.55 -16.66 -12.01
N ALA A 7 19.75 -15.39 -11.66
CA ALA A 7 20.50 -14.92 -10.49
C ALA A 7 20.05 -15.63 -9.19
N PRO A 8 20.91 -15.66 -8.15
CA PRO A 8 20.71 -16.48 -6.95
C PRO A 8 19.34 -16.24 -6.32
N THR A 9 18.55 -17.29 -6.31
CA THR A 9 17.12 -17.22 -6.12
C THR A 9 16.77 -16.74 -4.71
N ALA A 10 16.16 -15.57 -4.61
CA ALA A 10 15.35 -15.19 -3.47
C ALA A 10 14.52 -16.41 -3.00
N GLY A 11 14.49 -16.68 -1.68
CA GLY A 11 13.84 -17.88 -1.14
C GLY A 11 12.42 -18.09 -1.69
N ARG A 12 12.00 -19.35 -1.84
CA ARG A 12 10.71 -19.75 -2.44
C ARG A 12 9.49 -18.90 -2.00
N PRO A 13 9.33 -18.51 -0.72
CA PRO A 13 8.25 -17.61 -0.30
C PRO A 13 8.22 -16.27 -1.05
N ARG A 14 9.38 -15.64 -1.28
CA ARG A 14 9.47 -14.35 -1.98
C ARG A 14 9.03 -14.46 -3.45
N GLN A 15 9.36 -15.57 -4.11
CA GLN A 15 8.88 -15.83 -5.48
C GLN A 15 7.37 -15.99 -5.54
N ILE A 16 6.79 -16.68 -4.55
CA ILE A 16 5.34 -16.86 -4.46
C ILE A 16 4.64 -15.51 -4.25
N VAL A 17 5.14 -14.67 -3.35
CA VAL A 17 4.58 -13.33 -3.11
C VAL A 17 4.70 -12.45 -4.35
N ALA A 18 5.84 -12.47 -5.04
CA ALA A 18 6.02 -11.72 -6.30
C ALA A 18 5.03 -12.18 -7.39
N ALA A 19 4.80 -13.49 -7.53
CA ALA A 19 3.81 -14.02 -8.47
C ALA A 19 2.37 -13.66 -8.06
N ALA A 20 2.07 -13.66 -6.77
CA ALA A 20 0.78 -13.23 -6.24
C ALA A 20 0.53 -11.74 -6.48
N ARG A 21 1.55 -10.88 -6.29
CA ARG A 21 1.52 -9.45 -6.61
C ARG A 21 1.23 -9.24 -8.08
N ALA A 22 1.97 -9.90 -8.96
CA ALA A 22 1.78 -9.78 -10.41
C ALA A 22 0.36 -10.22 -10.85
N LEU A 23 -0.17 -11.31 -10.28
CA LEU A 23 -1.53 -11.77 -10.56
C LEU A 23 -2.60 -10.78 -10.07
N LEU A 24 -2.42 -10.25 -8.85
CA LEU A 24 -3.31 -9.27 -8.25
C LEU A 24 -3.38 -7.97 -9.08
N GLU A 25 -2.23 -7.42 -9.47
CA GLU A 25 -2.20 -6.16 -10.21
C GLU A 25 -2.78 -6.32 -11.62
N ALA A 26 -2.49 -7.44 -12.30
CA ALA A 26 -2.96 -7.67 -13.66
C ALA A 26 -4.46 -8.01 -13.75
N GLU A 27 -4.99 -8.76 -12.79
CA GLU A 27 -6.31 -9.40 -12.93
C GLU A 27 -7.24 -9.17 -11.73
N GLY A 28 -6.80 -8.44 -10.71
CA GLY A 28 -7.60 -8.10 -9.54
C GLY A 28 -7.67 -9.19 -8.46
N PRO A 29 -8.35 -8.88 -7.34
CA PRO A 29 -8.35 -9.71 -6.13
C PRO A 29 -9.06 -11.07 -6.29
N GLU A 30 -10.03 -11.15 -7.21
CA GLU A 30 -10.76 -12.38 -7.51
C GLU A 30 -9.91 -13.42 -8.24
N ALA A 31 -8.97 -12.96 -9.08
CA ALA A 31 -8.03 -13.83 -9.77
C ALA A 31 -7.02 -14.50 -8.81
N LEU A 32 -6.73 -13.85 -7.68
CA LEU A 32 -5.79 -14.37 -6.68
C LEU A 32 -6.39 -15.58 -5.95
N THR A 33 -6.15 -16.77 -6.48
CA THR A 33 -6.52 -18.06 -5.88
C THR A 33 -5.30 -18.94 -5.68
N MET A 34 -5.32 -19.84 -4.69
CA MET A 34 -4.19 -20.75 -4.43
C MET A 34 -3.86 -21.62 -5.66
N ARG A 35 -4.88 -22.05 -6.41
CA ARG A 35 -4.70 -22.82 -7.65
C ARG A 35 -3.98 -22.01 -8.72
N ARG A 36 -4.50 -20.83 -9.08
CA ARG A 36 -3.88 -19.98 -10.12
C ARG A 36 -2.47 -19.55 -9.73
N LEU A 37 -2.24 -19.31 -8.44
CA LEU A 37 -0.91 -19.01 -7.92
C LEU A 37 0.04 -20.21 -8.10
N ALA A 38 -0.41 -21.44 -7.84
CA ALA A 38 0.39 -22.65 -8.01
C ALA A 38 0.81 -22.84 -9.48
N ASP A 39 -0.16 -22.67 -10.37
CA ASP A 39 0.05 -22.74 -11.82
C ASP A 39 1.06 -21.67 -12.26
N ARG A 40 0.93 -20.43 -11.78
CA ARG A 40 1.81 -19.31 -12.11
C ARG A 40 3.26 -19.53 -11.67
N VAL A 41 3.49 -20.18 -10.53
CA VAL A 41 4.84 -20.47 -10.01
C VAL A 41 5.38 -21.83 -10.45
N GLY A 42 4.63 -22.59 -11.25
CA GLY A 42 5.05 -23.89 -11.80
C GLY A 42 5.16 -25.00 -10.75
N VAL A 43 4.32 -25.00 -9.72
CA VAL A 43 4.31 -26.03 -8.67
C VAL A 43 2.93 -26.65 -8.50
N LYS A 44 2.87 -27.85 -7.92
CA LYS A 44 1.60 -28.44 -7.47
C LYS A 44 1.07 -27.67 -6.27
N ALA A 45 -0.25 -27.48 -6.18
CA ALA A 45 -0.90 -26.77 -5.06
C ALA A 45 -0.46 -27.25 -3.65
N PRO A 46 -0.28 -28.56 -3.36
CA PRO A 46 0.27 -29.02 -2.08
C PRO A 46 1.62 -28.41 -1.69
N SER A 47 2.46 -28.04 -2.67
CA SER A 47 3.76 -27.42 -2.41
C SER A 47 3.64 -25.96 -1.96
N LEU A 48 2.60 -25.24 -2.40
CA LEU A 48 2.33 -23.88 -1.92
C LEU A 48 1.96 -23.88 -0.44
N TYR A 49 1.15 -24.86 -0.01
CA TYR A 49 0.67 -24.95 1.37
C TYR A 49 1.78 -25.13 2.41
N LYS A 50 2.97 -25.60 1.99
CA LYS A 50 4.17 -25.65 2.85
C LYS A 50 4.74 -24.27 3.18
N HIS A 51 4.44 -23.25 2.38
CA HIS A 51 4.90 -21.89 2.56
C HIS A 51 3.78 -20.95 3.02
N PHE A 52 2.58 -21.17 2.49
CA PHE A 52 1.40 -20.36 2.75
C PHE A 52 0.19 -21.28 2.98
N PRO A 53 -0.24 -21.51 4.23
CA PRO A 53 -1.30 -22.48 4.55
C PRO A 53 -2.65 -22.15 3.91
N ASP A 54 -2.89 -20.89 3.54
CA ASP A 54 -4.13 -20.45 2.89
C ASP A 54 -3.94 -19.14 2.10
N LYS A 55 -5.00 -18.71 1.39
CA LYS A 55 -5.01 -17.42 0.66
C LYS A 55 -4.78 -16.24 1.61
N SER A 56 -5.27 -16.29 2.86
CA SER A 56 -5.13 -15.18 3.80
C SER A 56 -3.67 -14.93 4.17
N SER A 57 -2.85 -15.98 4.30
CA SER A 57 -1.42 -15.90 4.57
C SER A 57 -0.63 -15.29 3.41
N VAL A 58 -1.01 -15.57 2.16
CA VAL A 58 -0.46 -14.88 0.98
C VAL A 58 -0.82 -13.40 1.01
N VAL A 59 -2.07 -13.08 1.33
CA VAL A 59 -2.51 -11.69 1.36
C VAL A 59 -1.86 -10.91 2.51
N ALA A 60 -1.64 -11.53 3.66
CA ALA A 60 -0.88 -10.91 4.75
C ALA A 60 0.55 -10.55 4.31
N ALA A 61 1.19 -11.41 3.52
CA ALA A 61 2.51 -11.11 2.96
C ALA A 61 2.49 -9.96 1.95
N LEU A 62 1.45 -9.90 1.09
CA LEU A 62 1.23 -8.76 0.18
C LEU A 62 0.96 -7.46 0.95
N ALA A 63 0.17 -7.51 2.03
CA ALA A 63 -0.09 -6.35 2.87
C ALA A 63 1.19 -5.85 3.56
N ALA A 64 2.06 -6.77 4.01
CA ALA A 64 3.36 -6.41 4.56
C ALA A 64 4.29 -5.78 3.51
N GLU A 65 4.23 -6.21 2.25
CA GLU A 65 4.94 -5.57 1.14
C GLU A 65 4.41 -4.16 0.88
N MET A 66 3.09 -3.99 0.83
CA MET A 66 2.45 -2.69 0.68
C MET A 66 2.85 -1.70 1.78
N LEU A 67 2.88 -2.15 3.04
CA LEU A 67 3.30 -1.31 4.16
C LEU A 67 4.76 -0.88 4.07
N ARG A 68 5.65 -1.80 3.64
CA ARG A 68 7.07 -1.47 3.42
C ARG A 68 7.26 -0.47 2.28
N GLU A 69 6.55 -0.65 1.17
CA GLU A 69 6.58 0.27 0.03
C GLU A 69 6.05 1.66 0.43
N THR A 70 4.92 1.69 1.15
CA THR A 70 4.31 2.92 1.69
C THR A 70 5.27 3.65 2.64
N ALA A 71 5.88 2.94 3.58
CA ALA A 71 6.87 3.52 4.48
C ALA A 71 8.07 4.09 3.71
N GLY A 72 8.50 3.42 2.63
CA GLY A 72 9.57 3.88 1.75
C GLY A 72 9.23 5.19 1.05
N VAL A 73 8.06 5.29 0.40
CA VAL A 73 7.65 6.52 -0.30
C VAL A 73 7.43 7.69 0.66
N LEU A 74 6.90 7.43 1.87
CA LEU A 74 6.72 8.46 2.89
C LEU A 74 8.05 8.95 3.46
N THR A 75 8.98 8.04 3.73
CA THR A 75 10.33 8.41 4.18
C THR A 75 11.05 9.25 3.13
N ALA A 76 10.93 8.89 1.85
CA ALA A 76 11.52 9.66 0.76
C ALA A 76 10.90 11.06 0.63
N ALA A 77 9.58 11.16 0.76
CA ALA A 77 8.87 12.45 0.72
C ALA A 77 9.24 13.34 1.91
N GLU A 78 9.38 12.77 3.12
CA GLU A 78 9.85 13.49 4.29
C GLU A 78 11.27 14.02 4.10
N ALA A 79 12.18 13.20 3.55
CA ALA A 79 13.55 13.63 3.30
C ALA A 79 13.62 14.77 2.26
N ALA A 80 12.75 14.74 1.24
CA ALA A 80 12.70 15.76 0.20
C ALA A 80 12.05 17.07 0.68
N ALA A 81 11.06 16.99 1.59
CA ALA A 81 10.36 18.14 2.14
C ALA A 81 10.08 17.95 3.64
N PRO A 82 11.09 18.15 4.51
CA PRO A 82 10.96 17.93 5.94
C PRO A 82 9.80 18.73 6.55
N GLY A 83 8.95 18.06 7.33
CA GLY A 83 7.79 18.68 7.98
C GLY A 83 6.61 19.01 7.05
N SER A 84 6.71 18.75 5.75
CA SER A 84 5.63 19.03 4.81
C SER A 84 4.56 17.93 4.84
N PHE A 85 3.46 18.21 5.55
CA PHE A 85 2.29 17.34 5.59
C PHE A 85 1.73 17.08 4.18
N SER A 86 1.69 18.11 3.33
CA SER A 86 1.19 18.02 1.96
C SER A 86 2.06 17.11 1.07
N ALA A 87 3.39 17.15 1.23
CA ALA A 87 4.29 16.28 0.46
C ALA A 87 4.07 14.80 0.82
N LEU A 88 3.93 14.49 2.11
CA LEU A 88 3.62 13.14 2.59
C LEU A 88 2.28 12.64 2.05
N ALA A 89 1.24 13.46 2.15
CA ALA A 89 -0.08 13.13 1.65
C ALA A 89 -0.05 12.86 0.14
N THR A 90 0.65 13.71 -0.62
CA THR A 90 0.81 13.55 -2.08
C THR A 90 1.50 12.23 -2.43
N ALA A 91 2.61 11.90 -1.77
CA ALA A 91 3.32 10.65 -1.99
C ALA A 91 2.48 9.41 -1.66
N TYR A 92 1.72 9.49 -0.56
CA TYR A 92 0.79 8.44 -0.16
C TYR A 92 -0.32 8.21 -1.22
N ARG A 93 -1.01 9.27 -1.66
CA ARG A 93 -2.05 9.17 -2.68
C ARG A 93 -1.49 8.61 -3.98
N ALA A 94 -0.34 9.11 -4.42
CA ALA A 94 0.31 8.65 -5.65
C ALA A 94 0.59 7.13 -5.60
N TYR A 95 1.13 6.62 -4.49
CA TYR A 95 1.37 5.19 -4.31
C TYR A 95 0.07 4.38 -4.34
N ALA A 96 -0.98 4.83 -3.64
CA ALA A 96 -2.24 4.12 -3.59
C ALA A 96 -2.94 4.05 -4.97
N LEU A 97 -2.90 5.13 -5.74
CA LEU A 97 -3.46 5.19 -7.09
C LEU A 97 -2.64 4.38 -8.10
N ALA A 98 -1.32 4.25 -7.90
CA ALA A 98 -0.46 3.41 -8.73
C ALA A 98 -0.70 1.90 -8.50
N HIS A 99 -1.23 1.52 -7.33
CA HIS A 99 -1.42 0.12 -6.91
C HIS A 99 -2.83 -0.14 -6.37
N PRO A 100 -3.88 0.11 -7.16
CA PRO A 100 -5.26 0.16 -6.66
C PRO A 100 -5.74 -1.19 -6.11
N HIS A 101 -5.37 -2.31 -6.77
CA HIS A 101 -5.78 -3.64 -6.33
C HIS A 101 -5.09 -4.05 -5.02
N LEU A 102 -3.79 -3.76 -4.89
CA LEU A 102 -3.06 -4.03 -3.65
C LEU A 102 -3.59 -3.15 -2.51
N TYR A 103 -3.81 -1.87 -2.77
CA TYR A 103 -4.32 -0.94 -1.79
C TYR A 103 -5.69 -1.39 -1.26
N LEU A 104 -6.69 -1.56 -2.14
CA LEU A 104 -8.05 -1.96 -1.75
C LEU A 104 -8.08 -3.32 -1.04
N LEU A 105 -7.23 -4.27 -1.46
CA LEU A 105 -7.14 -5.59 -0.83
C LEU A 105 -6.87 -5.47 0.68
N THR A 106 -6.13 -4.46 1.12
CA THR A 106 -5.76 -4.26 2.53
C THR A 106 -6.73 -3.41 3.35
N MET A 107 -7.66 -2.68 2.73
CA MET A 107 -8.57 -1.78 3.44
C MET A 107 -9.69 -2.51 4.20
N GLY A 108 -10.03 -3.74 3.79
CA GLY A 108 -11.05 -4.56 4.44
C GLY A 108 -10.55 -5.50 5.54
N ARG A 109 -9.32 -5.31 6.06
CA ARG A 109 -8.71 -6.26 7.01
C ARG A 109 -7.90 -5.57 8.10
N ALA A 110 -7.78 -6.24 9.25
CA ALA A 110 -6.76 -5.89 10.22
C ALA A 110 -5.38 -6.11 9.58
N LEU A 111 -4.56 -5.06 9.58
CA LEU A 111 -3.18 -5.16 9.17
C LEU A 111 -2.35 -5.80 10.29
N PRO A 112 -1.24 -6.49 9.96
CA PRO A 112 -0.30 -6.95 10.96
C PRO A 112 0.18 -5.75 11.80
N ALA A 113 -0.01 -5.81 13.11
CA ALA A 113 0.54 -4.82 14.02
C ALA A 113 2.08 -4.92 14.07
N GLY A 114 2.74 -3.80 14.35
CA GLY A 114 4.19 -3.73 14.56
C GLY A 114 4.92 -2.81 13.58
N GLY A 115 6.25 -2.92 13.59
CA GLY A 115 7.14 -1.86 13.12
C GLY A 115 6.95 -1.35 11.69
N ALA A 116 6.42 -2.15 10.75
CA ALA A 116 6.15 -1.68 9.40
C ALA A 116 4.93 -0.72 9.34
N ALA A 117 3.89 -1.00 10.11
CA ALA A 117 2.73 -0.11 10.22
C ALA A 117 3.12 1.17 10.98
N ASP A 118 3.90 1.03 12.06
CA ASP A 118 4.39 2.17 12.83
C ASP A 118 5.31 3.06 11.99
N ALA A 119 6.23 2.46 11.21
CA ALA A 119 7.12 3.18 10.31
C ALA A 119 6.36 3.90 9.19
N ALA A 120 5.28 3.31 8.66
CA ALA A 120 4.43 3.96 7.67
C ALA A 120 3.67 5.16 8.25
N ALA A 121 3.26 5.10 9.52
CA ALA A 121 2.51 6.19 10.15
C ALA A 121 3.40 7.32 10.71
N ALA A 122 4.62 7.01 11.11
CA ALA A 122 5.49 7.92 11.86
C ALA A 122 5.77 9.29 11.18
N PRO A 123 6.05 9.37 9.86
CA PRO A 123 6.25 10.65 9.18
C PRO A 123 5.02 11.56 9.28
N LEU A 124 3.82 10.99 9.20
CA LEU A 124 2.56 11.72 9.21
C LEU A 124 2.31 12.37 10.58
N PHE A 125 2.57 11.62 11.66
CA PHE A 125 2.48 12.13 13.03
C PHE A 125 3.48 13.27 13.28
N ARG A 126 4.72 13.15 12.79
CA ARG A 126 5.72 14.23 12.91
C ARG A 126 5.28 15.49 12.18
N ALA A 127 4.77 15.35 10.95
CA ALA A 127 4.32 16.49 10.15
C ALA A 127 3.03 17.15 10.68
N ALA A 128 2.23 16.44 11.47
CA ALA A 128 1.04 17.00 12.13
C ALA A 128 1.37 17.89 13.35
N GLY A 129 2.65 18.11 13.67
CA GLY A 129 3.07 18.96 14.79
C GLY A 129 2.80 18.34 16.16
N GLY A 130 2.68 17.01 16.24
CA GLY A 130 2.42 16.28 17.50
C GLY A 130 0.95 16.23 17.93
N ASP A 131 0.03 16.83 17.17
CA ASP A 131 -1.41 16.69 17.38
C ASP A 131 -1.89 15.33 16.84
N GLU A 132 -1.97 14.34 17.73
CA GLU A 132 -2.37 12.96 17.38
C GLU A 132 -3.77 12.88 16.77
N ASP A 133 -4.71 13.67 17.27
CA ASP A 133 -6.10 13.63 16.80
C ASP A 133 -6.20 14.20 15.38
N ARG A 134 -5.47 15.28 15.10
CA ARG A 134 -5.34 15.80 13.74
C ARG A 134 -4.68 14.81 12.79
N ALA A 135 -3.60 14.15 13.22
CA ALA A 135 -2.94 13.13 12.41
C ALA A 135 -3.90 11.97 12.08
N ARG A 136 -4.69 11.50 13.06
CA ARG A 136 -5.73 10.48 12.86
C ARG A 136 -6.82 10.94 11.91
N ALA A 137 -7.31 12.17 12.05
CA ALA A 137 -8.33 12.72 11.18
C ALA A 137 -7.84 12.87 9.73
N ALA A 138 -6.61 13.36 9.55
CA ALA A 138 -6.02 13.50 8.23
C ALA A 138 -5.74 12.15 7.56
N TRP A 139 -5.32 11.15 8.35
CA TRP A 139 -5.18 9.77 7.88
C TRP A 139 -6.52 9.17 7.45
N ALA A 140 -7.58 9.36 8.24
CA ALA A 140 -8.92 8.91 7.90
C ALA A 140 -9.44 9.59 6.61
N PHE A 141 -9.21 10.89 6.47
CA PHE A 141 -9.53 11.63 5.25
C PHE A 141 -8.78 11.07 4.03
N ALA A 142 -7.47 10.88 4.14
CA ALA A 142 -6.64 10.37 3.05
C ALA A 142 -7.11 9.00 2.58
N HIS A 143 -7.34 8.08 3.52
CA HIS A 143 -7.91 6.76 3.22
C HIS A 143 -9.31 6.85 2.61
N GLY A 144 -10.20 7.65 3.19
CA GLY A 144 -11.57 7.82 2.70
C GLY A 144 -11.60 8.32 1.26
N MET A 145 -10.84 9.37 0.95
CA MET A 145 -10.74 9.92 -0.40
C MET A 145 -10.22 8.89 -1.40
N VAL A 146 -9.11 8.22 -1.10
CA VAL A 146 -8.53 7.21 -2.00
C VAL A 146 -9.49 6.03 -2.21
N VAL A 147 -10.10 5.51 -1.14
CA VAL A 147 -11.06 4.41 -1.27
C VAL A 147 -12.27 4.82 -2.10
N LEU A 148 -12.82 6.01 -1.89
CA LEU A 148 -13.95 6.52 -2.67
C LEU A 148 -13.58 6.75 -4.15
N GLU A 149 -12.39 7.29 -4.41
CA GLU A 149 -11.84 7.50 -5.75
C GLU A 149 -11.67 6.18 -6.50
N LEU A 150 -10.98 5.21 -5.90
CA LEU A 150 -10.73 3.90 -6.50
C LEU A 150 -12.01 3.08 -6.72
N ASN A 151 -13.06 3.33 -5.93
CA ASN A 151 -14.37 2.69 -6.10
C ASN A 151 -15.33 3.51 -6.98
N GLY A 152 -14.88 4.60 -7.61
CA GLY A 152 -15.71 5.42 -8.50
C GLY A 152 -16.94 6.02 -7.81
N ARG A 153 -16.81 6.42 -6.54
CA ARG A 153 -17.94 6.92 -5.72
C ARG A 153 -18.19 8.41 -5.83
N PHE A 154 -17.40 9.13 -6.62
CA PHE A 154 -17.59 10.55 -6.90
C PHE A 154 -18.40 10.79 -8.19
N PRO A 155 -19.11 11.93 -8.31
CA PRO A 155 -19.77 12.30 -9.55
C PRO A 155 -18.81 12.36 -10.74
N PRO A 156 -19.27 12.03 -11.97
CA PRO A 156 -18.46 12.19 -13.18
C PRO A 156 -17.96 13.64 -13.34
N GLY A 157 -16.68 13.80 -13.66
CA GLY A 157 -16.07 15.12 -13.88
C GLY A 157 -15.71 15.90 -12.60
N ALA A 158 -15.88 15.31 -11.42
CA ALA A 158 -15.40 15.92 -10.17
C ALA A 158 -13.87 16.08 -10.19
N ASP A 159 -13.38 17.26 -9.79
CA ASP A 159 -11.95 17.52 -9.63
C ASP A 159 -11.44 16.93 -8.31
N LEU A 160 -11.03 15.66 -8.36
CA LEU A 160 -10.54 14.94 -7.18
C LEU A 160 -9.17 15.45 -6.70
N SER A 161 -8.40 16.10 -7.57
CA SER A 161 -7.14 16.73 -7.18
C SER A 161 -7.39 17.99 -6.35
N ALA A 162 -8.29 18.86 -6.79
CA ALA A 162 -8.69 20.03 -6.00
C ALA A 162 -9.34 19.63 -4.67
N ALA A 163 -10.21 18.61 -4.66
CA ALA A 163 -10.81 18.10 -3.43
C ALA A 163 -9.78 17.54 -2.45
N TRP A 164 -8.77 16.82 -2.97
CA TRP A 164 -7.65 16.33 -2.18
C TRP A 164 -6.85 17.46 -1.56
N GLU A 165 -6.42 18.44 -2.38
CA GLU A 165 -5.64 19.60 -1.93
C GLU A 165 -6.37 20.40 -0.85
N ALA A 166 -7.66 20.68 -1.05
CA ALA A 166 -8.48 21.40 -0.09
C ALA A 166 -8.58 20.66 1.26
N GLY A 167 -8.79 19.34 1.23
CA GLY A 167 -8.88 18.55 2.45
C GLY A 167 -7.54 18.41 3.18
N ILE A 168 -6.43 18.22 2.47
CA ILE A 168 -5.09 18.18 3.08
C ILE A 168 -4.70 19.54 3.67
N ALA A 169 -5.04 20.65 3.01
CA ALA A 169 -4.79 21.99 3.52
C ALA A 169 -5.49 22.22 4.88
N ALA A 170 -6.70 21.67 5.07
CA ALA A 170 -7.45 21.79 6.32
C ALA A 170 -6.77 21.12 7.53
N PHE A 171 -5.84 20.18 7.31
CA PHE A 171 -5.07 19.51 8.36
C PHE A 171 -3.66 20.07 8.55
N THR A 172 -3.23 20.99 7.68
CA THR A 172 -1.89 21.60 7.81
C THR A 172 -1.89 22.53 9.03
N PRO A 173 -0.94 22.39 9.98
CA PRO A 173 -0.84 23.31 11.10
C PRO A 173 -0.73 24.76 10.62
N GLY A 174 -1.53 25.65 11.21
CA GLY A 174 -1.32 27.09 11.05
C GLY A 174 0.06 27.50 11.58
N PRO A 175 0.58 28.68 11.19
CA PRO A 175 1.80 29.19 11.77
C PRO A 175 1.67 29.24 13.30
N ALA A 176 2.70 28.79 14.02
CA ALA A 176 2.74 28.95 15.47
C ALA A 176 2.62 30.44 15.77
N GLY A 177 1.52 30.83 16.41
CA GLY A 177 1.27 32.18 16.90
C GLY A 177 2.15 32.52 18.09
#